data_AF-A0A356L491-F1
#
_entry.id   AF-A0A356L491-F1
#
_cell.length_a   1.000
_cell.length_b   1.000
_cell.length_c   1.000
_cell.angle_alpha   90.00
_cell.angle_beta   90.00
_cell.angle_gamma   90.00
#
_symmetry.space_group_name_H-M   'P 1'
#
loop_
_entity.id
_entity.type
_entity.pdbx_description
1 polymer ?
#
loop_
_entity_poly.entity_id
_entity_poly.type
_entity_poly.pdbx_seq_one_letter_code
_entity_poly.pdbx_strand_id
1 'polypeptide(L)'
;MSFNSSTEDWQYQAFSVFIPDRASNIKIKGIYQGEGGAFFDNLQIYHDRLETNYSYDPTGNLVKIAYLNGEVTAFAYDANGQVTSITENGIPTAIGRNACNQINQVSKNNVKVSFAYNAVTRELLTTTYGD
;
A
#
# COMPACT_ATOMS: atom_id res chain seq x y z
N MET A 1 11.66 18.18 5.14
CA MET A 1 10.55 18.79 4.37
C MET A 1 10.48 20.26 4.76
N SER A 2 10.32 21.14 3.77
CA SER A 2 10.27 22.59 4.00
C SER A 2 8.85 23.00 4.40
N PHE A 3 8.71 23.85 5.41
CA PHE A 3 7.43 24.41 5.82
C PHE A 3 6.84 25.27 4.68
N ASN A 4 5.58 25.03 4.31
CA ASN A 4 4.87 25.88 3.36
C ASN A 4 4.30 27.09 4.10
N SER A 5 4.92 28.25 3.92
CA SER A 5 4.53 29.50 4.57
C SER A 5 3.22 30.12 4.06
N SER A 6 2.56 29.50 3.09
CA SER A 6 1.31 30.01 2.48
C SER A 6 0.05 29.31 2.99
N THR A 7 0.16 28.41 3.98
CA THR A 7 -0.99 27.77 4.61
C THR A 7 -1.68 28.77 5.55
N GLU A 8 -2.94 29.08 5.25
CA GLU A 8 -3.84 29.87 6.13
C GLU A 8 -4.83 28.98 6.92
N ASP A 9 -4.70 27.65 6.80
CA ASP A 9 -5.55 26.70 7.50
C ASP A 9 -5.33 26.75 9.02
N TRP A 10 -6.42 26.75 9.78
CA TRP A 10 -6.41 26.77 11.25
C TRP A 10 -5.80 25.50 11.88
N GLN A 11 -5.63 24.44 11.09
CA GLN A 11 -4.94 23.22 11.48
C GLN A 11 -3.96 22.80 10.37
N TYR A 12 -2.67 22.71 10.72
CA TYR A 12 -1.62 22.24 9.82
C TYR A 12 -0.86 21.08 10.46
N GLN A 13 -0.89 19.92 9.80
CA GLN A 13 -0.09 18.77 10.20
C GLN A 13 1.29 18.87 9.56
N ALA A 14 2.30 19.24 10.35
CA ALA A 14 3.66 19.44 9.85
C ALA A 14 4.37 18.14 9.45
N PHE A 15 4.10 17.03 10.16
CA PHE A 15 4.62 15.70 9.84
C PHE A 15 3.85 14.63 10.61
N SER A 16 3.80 13.41 10.04
CA SER A 16 3.38 12.18 10.72
C SER A 16 4.59 11.29 10.96
N VAL A 17 4.63 10.61 12.11
CA VAL A 17 5.59 9.54 12.36
C VAL A 17 4.83 8.27 12.71
N PHE A 18 5.03 7.20 11.93
CA PHE A 18 4.52 5.88 12.28
C PHE A 18 5.36 5.28 13.41
N ILE A 19 4.70 4.86 14.47
CA ILE A 19 5.34 4.26 15.64
C ILE A 19 5.07 2.75 15.57
N PRO A 20 6.11 1.91 15.43
CA PRO A 20 5.92 0.47 15.37
C PRO A 20 5.31 -0.07 16.67
N ASP A 21 4.46 -1.10 16.57
CA ASP A 21 3.73 -1.73 17.69
C ASP A 21 4.63 -2.22 18.85
N ARG A 22 5.93 -2.37 18.61
CA ARG A 22 6.94 -2.78 19.60
C ARG A 22 7.59 -1.62 20.36
N ALA A 23 7.24 -0.37 20.08
CA ALA A 23 7.84 0.78 20.74
C ALA A 23 7.28 0.94 22.16
N SER A 24 8.17 0.87 23.17
CA SER A 24 7.76 1.01 24.58
C SER A 24 7.78 2.46 25.09
N ASN A 25 8.40 3.39 24.36
CA ASN A 25 8.42 4.82 24.70
C ASN A 25 8.65 5.67 23.45
N ILE A 26 8.22 6.93 23.53
CA ILE A 26 8.37 7.93 22.47
C ILE A 26 9.06 9.15 23.10
N LYS A 27 10.15 9.63 22.48
CA LYS A 27 10.85 10.85 22.89
C LYS A 27 10.84 11.84 21.74
N ILE A 28 10.23 13.01 21.96
CA ILE A 28 10.17 14.10 20.99
C ILE A 28 11.07 15.23 21.51
N LYS A 29 11.97 15.73 20.66
CA LYS A 29 12.90 16.82 20.99
C LYS A 29 12.71 17.97 20.00
N GLY A 30 12.25 19.11 20.48
CA GLY A 30 12.31 20.39 19.74
C GLY A 30 13.66 21.06 19.96
N ILE A 31 14.29 21.54 18.88
CA ILE A 31 15.51 22.36 18.96
C ILE A 31 15.19 23.67 18.24
N TYR A 32 15.20 24.77 18.98
CA TYR A 32 15.01 26.12 18.45
C TYR A 32 16.32 26.90 18.57
N GLN A 33 16.76 27.49 17.46
CA GLN A 33 17.98 28.29 17.37
C GLN A 33 17.63 29.57 16.60
N GLY A 34 17.14 30.58 17.30
CA GLY A 34 16.72 31.86 16.72
C GLY A 34 16.35 32.87 17.79
N GLU A 35 16.09 34.11 17.38
CA GLU A 35 15.54 35.15 18.24
C GLU A 35 14.00 35.11 18.21
N GLY A 36 13.36 35.25 19.37
CA GLY A 36 11.90 35.21 19.53
C GLY A 36 11.38 33.96 20.24
N GLY A 37 10.05 33.75 20.17
CA GLY A 37 9.36 32.60 20.75
C GLY A 37 8.94 31.59 19.69
N ALA A 38 9.04 30.30 20.01
CA ALA A 38 8.48 29.22 19.21
C ALA A 38 7.24 28.68 19.92
N PHE A 39 6.10 28.70 19.23
CA PHE A 39 4.84 28.15 19.71
C PHE A 39 4.54 26.85 18.97
N PHE A 40 4.10 25.84 19.72
CA PHE A 40 3.59 24.58 19.18
C PHE A 40 2.16 24.44 19.71
N ASP A 41 1.19 24.33 18.81
CA ASP A 41 -0.22 24.33 19.19
C ASP A 41 -0.67 22.92 19.65
N ASN A 42 -0.45 21.88 18.83
CA ASN A 42 -0.95 20.55 19.17
C ASN A 42 0.00 19.40 18.80
N LEU A 43 0.13 18.43 19.71
CA LEU A 43 0.75 17.13 19.50
C LEU A 43 -0.33 16.06 19.68
N GLN A 44 -0.68 15.38 18.60
CA GLN A 44 -1.67 14.31 18.63
C GLN A 44 -0.97 12.96 18.53
N ILE A 45 -1.22 12.10 19.52
CA ILE A 45 -0.75 10.71 19.54
C ILE A 45 -1.98 9.84 19.41
N TYR A 46 -2.03 9.08 18.33
CA TYR A 46 -3.08 8.13 18.07
C TYR A 46 -2.54 6.72 18.32
N HIS A 47 -3.30 5.91 19.04
CA HIS A 47 -3.00 4.48 19.14
C HIS A 47 -3.38 3.73 17.85
N ASP A 48 -4.31 4.29 17.08
CA ASP A 48 -4.75 3.78 15.80
C ASP A 48 -4.11 4.56 14.65
N ARG A 49 -4.01 3.93 13.48
CA ARG A 49 -3.83 4.69 12.24
C ARG A 49 -4.97 5.71 12.15
N LEU A 50 -4.73 6.89 11.60
CA LEU A 50 -5.79 7.87 11.28
C LEU A 50 -5.97 8.11 9.79
N GLU A 51 -5.10 7.52 8.98
CA GLU A 51 -5.08 7.75 7.54
C GLU A 51 -4.81 6.45 6.78
N THR A 52 -5.36 6.38 5.57
CA THR A 52 -5.03 5.32 4.63
C THR A 52 -3.70 5.69 3.98
N ASN A 53 -2.68 4.85 4.19
CA ASN A 53 -1.33 5.07 3.70
C ASN A 53 -1.11 4.32 2.39
N TYR A 54 -0.49 4.98 1.42
CA TYR A 54 -0.11 4.40 0.13
C TYR A 54 1.42 4.35 0.02
N SER A 55 1.96 3.21 -0.36
CA SER A 55 3.39 3.05 -0.63
C SER A 55 3.61 2.66 -2.08
N TYR A 56 4.63 3.24 -2.70
CA TYR A 56 4.97 3.04 -4.10
C TYR A 56 6.38 2.50 -4.23
N ASP A 57 6.64 1.71 -5.28
CA ASP A 57 7.99 1.33 -5.68
C ASP A 57 8.73 2.49 -6.39
N PRO A 58 10.04 2.38 -6.66
CA PRO A 58 10.81 3.42 -7.34
C PRO A 58 10.33 3.76 -8.76
N THR A 59 9.55 2.86 -9.38
CA THR A 59 8.95 3.07 -10.71
C THR A 59 7.56 3.68 -10.65
N GLY A 60 7.03 3.92 -9.44
CA GLY A 60 5.73 4.55 -9.20
C GLY A 60 4.56 3.58 -9.12
N ASN A 61 4.78 2.26 -9.09
CA ASN A 61 3.68 1.31 -8.90
C ASN A 61 3.26 1.25 -7.43
N LEU A 62 1.95 1.17 -7.19
CA LEU A 62 1.39 1.06 -5.84
C LEU A 62 1.68 -0.33 -5.25
N VAL A 63 2.55 -0.43 -4.25
CA VAL A 63 2.93 -1.72 -3.64
C VAL A 63 2.17 -2.04 -2.35
N LYS A 64 1.59 -1.05 -1.69
CA LYS A 64 0.88 -1.25 -0.43
C LYS A 64 -0.17 -0.18 -0.15
N ILE A 65 -1.34 -0.61 0.29
CA ILE A 65 -2.36 0.21 0.92
C ILE A 65 -2.49 -0.27 2.37
N ALA A 66 -2.36 0.65 3.32
CA ALA A 66 -2.54 0.40 4.73
C ALA A 66 -3.74 1.21 5.21
N TYR A 67 -4.87 0.54 5.41
CA TYR A 67 -6.14 1.16 5.75
C TYR A 67 -6.21 1.57 7.22
N LEU A 68 -7.19 2.44 7.49
CA LEU A 68 -7.51 2.95 8.81
C LEU A 68 -7.87 1.84 9.81
N ASN A 69 -8.63 0.84 9.35
CA ASN A 69 -9.09 -0.30 10.14
C ASN A 69 -7.99 -1.35 10.40
N GLY A 70 -6.73 -1.05 10.07
CA GLY A 70 -5.59 -1.96 10.23
C GLY A 70 -5.40 -2.95 9.07
N GLU A 71 -6.36 -3.04 8.14
CA GLU A 71 -6.23 -3.92 6.97
C GLU A 71 -5.10 -3.47 6.04
N VAL A 72 -4.48 -4.45 5.38
CA VAL A 72 -3.38 -4.19 4.46
C VAL A 72 -3.63 -4.94 3.17
N THR A 73 -3.57 -4.21 2.06
CA THR A 73 -3.48 -4.77 0.71
C THR A 73 -2.08 -4.51 0.17
N ALA A 74 -1.39 -5.54 -0.31
CA ALA A 74 -0.10 -5.41 -0.96
C ALA A 74 -0.15 -5.95 -2.39
N PHE A 75 0.64 -5.36 -3.29
CA PHE A 75 0.70 -5.71 -4.70
C PHE A 75 2.12 -6.09 -5.09
N ALA A 76 2.26 -7.16 -5.86
CA ALA A 76 3.51 -7.55 -6.51
C ALA A 76 3.37 -7.42 -8.03
N TYR A 77 4.45 -7.04 -8.68
CA TYR A 77 4.49 -6.76 -10.10
C TYR A 77 5.58 -7.58 -10.80
N ASP A 78 5.39 -7.87 -12.08
CA ASP A 78 6.45 -8.36 -12.96
C ASP A 78 7.27 -7.20 -13.56
N ALA A 79 8.28 -7.54 -14.36
CA ALA A 79 9.15 -6.57 -15.03
C ALA A 79 8.41 -5.68 -16.06
N ASN A 80 7.20 -6.05 -16.46
CA ASN A 80 6.36 -5.28 -17.38
C ASN A 80 5.34 -4.39 -16.63
N GLY A 81 5.42 -4.32 -15.29
CA GLY A 81 4.50 -3.54 -14.46
C GLY A 81 3.12 -4.18 -14.29
N GLN A 82 3.01 -5.50 -14.51
CA GLN A 82 1.74 -6.21 -14.37
C GLN A 82 1.61 -6.90 -13.02
N VAL A 83 0.43 -6.84 -12.42
CA VAL A 83 0.19 -7.45 -11.11
C VAL A 83 0.28 -8.97 -11.19
N THR A 84 1.21 -9.54 -10.42
CA THR A 84 1.42 -10.99 -10.27
C THR A 84 0.83 -11.54 -8.97
N SER A 85 0.64 -10.69 -7.95
CA SER A 85 0.01 -11.08 -6.69
C SER A 85 -0.68 -9.90 -6.02
N ILE A 86 -1.85 -10.17 -5.44
CA ILE A 86 -2.56 -9.26 -4.54
C ILE A 86 -2.67 -9.96 -3.19
N THR A 87 -2.08 -9.38 -2.14
CA THR A 87 -2.12 -9.94 -0.78
C THR A 87 -3.04 -9.10 0.09
N GLU A 88 -4.17 -9.67 0.48
CA GLU A 88 -5.16 -9.03 1.34
C GLU A 88 -5.05 -9.62 2.75
N ASN A 89 -4.71 -8.79 3.74
CA ASN A 89 -4.57 -9.21 5.15
C ASN A 89 -3.67 -10.45 5.32
N GLY A 90 -2.58 -10.50 4.55
CA GLY A 90 -1.61 -11.61 4.57
C GLY A 90 -1.99 -12.83 3.72
N ILE A 91 -3.17 -12.82 3.09
CA ILE A 91 -3.62 -13.91 2.20
C ILE A 91 -3.32 -13.55 0.73
N PRO A 92 -2.36 -14.22 0.08
CA PRO A 92 -2.02 -13.92 -1.31
C PRO A 92 -3.04 -14.54 -2.27
N THR A 93 -3.38 -13.75 -3.29
CA THR A 93 -4.06 -14.19 -4.51
C THR A 93 -3.07 -14.02 -5.66
N ALA A 94 -2.51 -15.13 -6.16
CA ALA A 94 -1.55 -15.11 -7.24
C ALA A 94 -2.26 -15.10 -8.60
N ILE A 95 -1.70 -14.37 -9.57
CA ILE A 95 -2.27 -14.21 -10.91
C ILE A 95 -1.21 -14.60 -11.94
N GLY A 96 -1.46 -15.69 -12.66
CA GLY A 96 -0.65 -16.17 -13.78
C GLY A 96 -1.18 -15.65 -15.11
N ARG A 97 -0.27 -15.33 -16.03
CA ARG A 97 -0.60 -14.92 -17.40
C ARG A 97 0.14 -15.78 -18.42
N ASN A 98 -0.46 -15.94 -19.59
CA ASN A 98 0.16 -16.58 -20.73
C ASN A 98 1.03 -15.59 -21.53
N ALA A 99 1.76 -16.09 -22.53
CA ALA A 99 2.64 -15.27 -23.38
C ALA A 99 1.94 -14.15 -24.16
N CYS A 100 0.61 -14.18 -24.23
CA CYS A 100 -0.21 -13.18 -24.89
C CYS A 100 -0.89 -12.24 -23.89
N ASN A 101 -0.39 -12.20 -22.66
CA ASN A 101 -0.85 -11.32 -21.60
C ASN A 101 -2.29 -11.56 -21.11
N GLN A 102 -2.83 -12.78 -21.33
CA GLN A 102 -4.14 -13.17 -20.83
C GLN A 102 -3.97 -13.95 -19.53
N ILE A 103 -4.83 -13.70 -18.53
CA ILE A 103 -4.81 -14.41 -17.26
C ILE A 103 -5.14 -15.89 -17.49
N ASN A 104 -4.18 -16.79 -17.31
CA ASN A 104 -4.40 -18.23 -17.47
C ASN A 104 -4.61 -18.95 -16.13
N GLN A 105 -4.39 -18.25 -15.01
CA GLN A 105 -4.48 -18.84 -13.68
C GLN A 105 -4.71 -17.79 -12.61
N VAL A 106 -5.57 -18.09 -11.64
CA VAL A 106 -5.67 -17.38 -10.36
C VAL A 106 -5.65 -18.42 -9.25
N SER A 107 -4.88 -18.17 -8.18
CA SER A 107 -4.89 -19.05 -7.01
C SER A 107 -4.96 -18.27 -5.70
N LYS A 108 -5.73 -18.79 -4.73
CA LYS A 108 -5.90 -18.24 -3.37
C LYS A 108 -6.15 -19.41 -2.41
N ASN A 109 -5.44 -19.48 -1.29
CA ASN A 109 -5.61 -20.54 -0.28
C ASN A 109 -5.59 -21.96 -0.86
N ASN A 110 -4.58 -22.28 -1.68
CA ASN A 110 -4.41 -23.53 -2.44
C ASN A 110 -5.48 -23.82 -3.51
N VAL A 111 -6.64 -23.16 -3.48
CA VAL A 111 -7.61 -23.24 -4.58
C VAL A 111 -7.03 -22.56 -5.82
N LYS A 112 -7.10 -23.25 -6.96
CA LYS A 112 -6.65 -22.76 -8.27
C LYS A 112 -7.80 -22.76 -9.26
N VAL A 113 -7.94 -21.67 -10.00
CA VAL A 113 -8.77 -21.57 -11.19
C VAL A 113 -7.86 -21.34 -12.39
N SER A 114 -7.99 -22.17 -13.44
CA SER A 114 -7.22 -22.05 -14.67
C SER A 114 -8.13 -21.78 -15.87
N PHE A 115 -7.63 -20.98 -16.81
CA PHE A 115 -8.35 -20.55 -18.01
C PHE A 115 -7.56 -20.95 -19.26
N ALA A 116 -8.20 -21.63 -20.20
CA ALA A 116 -7.64 -21.93 -21.51
C ALA A 116 -8.31 -21.05 -22.57
N TYR A 117 -7.52 -20.50 -23.49
CA TYR A 117 -8.01 -19.63 -24.55
C TYR A 117 -7.71 -20.20 -25.93
N ASN A 118 -8.54 -19.84 -26.90
CA ASN A 118 -8.26 -20.07 -28.29
C ASN A 118 -7.03 -19.23 -28.72
N ALA A 119 -6.04 -19.88 -29.32
CA ALA A 119 -4.78 -19.25 -29.70
C ALA A 119 -4.93 -18.15 -30.77
N VAL A 120 -6.00 -18.21 -31.58
CA VAL A 120 -6.27 -17.27 -32.66
C VAL A 120 -7.32 -16.24 -32.24
N THR A 121 -8.49 -16.70 -31.78
CA THR A 121 -9.63 -15.80 -31.49
C THR A 121 -9.54 -15.12 -30.14
N ARG A 122 -8.65 -15.58 -29.25
CA ARG A 122 -8.51 -15.11 -27.85
C ARG A 122 -9.71 -15.40 -26.95
N GLU A 123 -10.70 -16.13 -27.45
CA GLU A 123 -11.90 -16.50 -26.71
C GLU A 123 -11.59 -17.55 -25.64
N LEU A 124 -12.31 -17.49 -24.52
CA LEU A 124 -12.21 -18.48 -23.46
C LEU A 124 -12.80 -19.81 -23.92
N LEU A 125 -12.02 -20.88 -23.82
CA LEU A 125 -12.43 -22.24 -24.15
C LEU A 125 -12.91 -22.99 -22.91
N THR A 126 -12.09 -23.00 -21.86
CA THR A 126 -12.38 -23.76 -20.65
C THR A 126 -11.97 -23.02 -19.39
N THR A 127 -12.73 -23.25 -18.32
CA THR A 127 -12.38 -22.88 -16.95
C THR A 127 -12.29 -24.17 -16.14
N THR A 128 -11.17 -24.38 -15.45
CA THR A 128 -10.93 -25.57 -14.62
C THR A 128 -10.68 -25.13 -13.19
N TYR A 129 -11.37 -25.79 -12.25
CA TYR A 129 -11.21 -25.60 -10.81
C TYR A 129 -10.38 -26.77 -10.26
N GLY A 130 -9.36 -26.47 -9.47
CA GLY A 130 -8.55 -27.46 -8.77
C GLY A 130 -8.27 -27.03 -7.33
N ASP A 131 -8.04 -28.02 -6.47
CA ASP A 131 -7.67 -27.87 -5.06
C ASP A 131 -6.19 -28.21 -4.83
#